data_AF-A0A534VRD2-F1
#
_entry.id   AF-A0A534VRD2-F1
#
_cell.length_a   1.000
_cell.length_b   1.000
_cell.length_c   1.000
_cell.angle_alpha   90.00
_cell.angle_beta   90.00
_cell.angle_gamma   90.00
#
_symmetry.space_group_name_H-M   'P 1'
#
loop_
_entity.id
_entity.type
_entity.pdbx_description
1 polymer ?
#
loop_
_entity_poly.entity_id
_entity_poly.type
_entity_poly.pdbx_seq_one_letter_code
_entity_poly.pdbx_strand_id
1 'polypeptide(L)'
;MGSWVEEIGNQLWGVAEAFGAEMRGQGLLSLLRPVAPFNRPSFLAPAVTVGALITFLMLSGVAVTALGALLAALLALYLLLVEVFGVTVELHPLGVR
;
A
#
# COMPACT_ATOMS: atom_id res chain seq x y z
N MET A 1 19.97 -19.44 -2.51
CA MET A 1 19.12 -18.23 -2.48
C MET A 1 17.83 -18.36 -3.29
N GLY A 2 17.58 -19.47 -4.01
CA GLY A 2 16.32 -19.69 -4.76
C GLY A 2 15.22 -20.43 -3.97
N SER A 3 15.59 -21.32 -3.05
CA SER A 3 14.63 -22.18 -2.34
C SER A 3 13.62 -21.41 -1.48
N TRP A 4 14.04 -20.34 -0.82
CA TRP A 4 13.14 -19.52 0.02
C TRP A 4 12.11 -18.74 -0.82
N VAL A 5 12.49 -18.32 -2.03
CA VAL A 5 11.58 -17.64 -2.96
C VAL A 5 10.57 -18.62 -3.54
N GLU A 6 10.99 -19.86 -3.85
CA GLU A 6 10.09 -20.94 -4.28
C GLU A 6 9.13 -21.37 -3.17
N GLU A 7 9.60 -21.44 -1.92
CA GLU A 7 8.78 -21.76 -0.75
C GLU A 7 7.69 -20.70 -0.54
N ILE A 8 8.05 -19.42 -0.59
CA ILE A 8 7.10 -18.31 -0.51
C ILE A 8 6.15 -18.31 -1.71
N GLY A 9 6.67 -18.57 -2.91
CA GLY A 9 5.86 -18.69 -4.12
C GLY A 9 4.78 -19.78 -3.97
N ASN A 10 5.18 -20.96 -3.50
CA ASN A 10 4.26 -22.08 -3.30
C ASN A 10 3.25 -21.82 -2.17
N GLN A 11 3.66 -21.18 -1.08
CA GLN A 11 2.75 -20.81 0.01
C GLN A 11 1.72 -19.77 -0.43
N LEU A 12 2.16 -18.72 -1.13
CA LEU A 12 1.26 -17.70 -1.68
C LEU A 12 0.30 -18.30 -2.72
N TRP A 13 0.79 -19.24 -3.53
CA TRP A 13 -0.03 -19.95 -4.49
C TRP A 13 -1.11 -20.81 -3.79
N GLY A 14 -0.73 -21.53 -2.74
CA GLY A 14 -1.67 -22.31 -1.93
C GLY A 14 -2.75 -21.45 -1.25
N VAL A 15 -2.38 -20.26 -0.75
CA VAL A 15 -3.35 -19.30 -0.18
C VAL A 15 -4.29 -18.76 -1.26
N ALA A 16 -3.77 -18.45 -2.45
CA ALA A 16 -4.58 -17.98 -3.58
C ALA A 16 -5.58 -19.05 -4.06
N GLU A 17 -5.16 -20.32 -4.12
CA GLU A 17 -6.02 -21.45 -4.48
C GLU A 17 -7.11 -21.70 -3.42
N ALA A 18 -6.75 -21.71 -2.14
CA ALA A 18 -7.70 -21.90 -1.03
C ALA A 18 -8.75 -20.78 -0.96
N PHE A 19 -8.31 -19.53 -1.10
CA PHE A 19 -9.19 -18.38 -1.15
C PHE A 19 -10.12 -18.43 -2.39
N GLY A 20 -9.58 -18.81 -3.55
CA GLY A 20 -10.36 -18.98 -4.78
C GLY A 20 -11.41 -20.10 -4.68
N ALA A 21 -11.10 -21.20 -4.00
CA ALA A 21 -12.02 -22.30 -3.75
C ALA A 21 -13.15 -21.90 -2.78
N GLU A 22 -12.81 -21.20 -1.69
CA GLU A 22 -13.77 -20.71 -0.69
C GLU A 22 -14.75 -19.69 -1.31
N MET A 23 -14.24 -18.73 -2.09
CA MET A 23 -15.05 -17.74 -2.79
C MET A 23 -16.04 -18.38 -3.78
N ARG A 24 -15.67 -19.51 -4.40
CA ARG A 24 -16.48 -20.27 -5.34
C ARG A 24 -17.59 -21.08 -4.64
N GLY A 25 -17.36 -21.53 -3.40
CA GLY A 25 -18.32 -22.32 -2.60
C GLY A 25 -19.43 -21.51 -1.93
N GLN A 26 -19.15 -20.28 -1.48
CA GLN A 26 -20.09 -19.48 -0.68
C GLN A 26 -21.12 -18.64 -1.48
N GLY A 27 -21.16 -18.72 -2.82
CA GLY A 27 -22.10 -17.91 -3.63
C GLY A 27 -21.79 -16.40 -3.65
N LEU A 28 -20.72 -15.97 -2.97
CA LEU A 28 -20.11 -14.62 -3.03
C LEU A 28 -19.68 -14.23 -4.45
N LEU A 29 -19.47 -15.19 -5.34
CA LEU A 29 -19.23 -14.94 -6.77
C LEU A 29 -20.33 -14.13 -7.44
N SER A 30 -21.57 -14.13 -6.92
CA SER A 30 -22.64 -13.29 -7.47
C SER A 30 -22.47 -11.81 -7.13
N LEU A 31 -21.86 -11.50 -5.98
CA LEU A 31 -21.51 -10.12 -5.56
C LEU A 31 -20.18 -9.67 -6.18
N LEU A 32 -19.28 -10.61 -6.44
CA LEU A 32 -18.02 -10.37 -7.14
C LEU A 32 -18.17 -10.44 -8.67
N ARG A 33 -19.38 -10.67 -9.19
CA ARG A 33 -19.63 -10.60 -10.63
C ARG A 33 -19.32 -9.17 -11.07
N PRO A 34 -18.40 -8.98 -12.03
CA PRO A 34 -18.09 -7.66 -12.55
C PRO A 34 -19.39 -6.99 -13.01
N VAL A 35 -19.64 -5.77 -12.55
CA VAL A 35 -20.80 -4.99 -12.97
C VAL A 35 -20.48 -4.35 -14.33
N ALA A 36 -21.50 -4.14 -15.16
CA ALA A 36 -21.32 -3.44 -16.44
C ALA A 36 -20.62 -2.07 -16.22
N PRO A 37 -19.72 -1.65 -17.12
CA PRO A 37 -19.38 -2.26 -18.41
C PRO A 37 -18.34 -3.39 -18.33
N PHE A 38 -17.75 -3.66 -17.16
CA PHE A 38 -16.65 -4.63 -17.02
C PHE A 38 -17.11 -6.10 -17.04
N ASN A 39 -18.42 -6.34 -17.11
CA ASN A 39 -19.00 -7.67 -17.31
C ASN A 39 -18.75 -8.24 -18.72
N ARG A 40 -18.32 -7.40 -19.67
CA ARG A 40 -17.98 -7.78 -21.04
C ARG A 40 -16.89 -6.85 -21.59
N PRO A 41 -15.90 -7.35 -22.33
CA PRO A 41 -15.42 -8.74 -22.47
C PRO A 41 -14.83 -9.34 -21.17
N SER A 42 -14.75 -10.67 -21.10
CA SER A 42 -14.33 -11.42 -19.89
C SER A 42 -12.92 -11.11 -19.37
N PHE A 43 -12.06 -10.51 -20.20
CA PHE A 43 -10.71 -10.11 -19.81
C PHE A 43 -10.64 -8.70 -19.19
N LEU A 44 -11.67 -7.87 -19.33
CA LEU A 44 -11.63 -6.49 -18.82
C LEU A 44 -11.60 -6.45 -17.29
N ALA A 45 -12.44 -7.25 -16.63
CA ALA A 45 -12.49 -7.32 -15.19
C ALA A 45 -11.12 -7.67 -14.55
N PRO A 46 -10.45 -8.78 -14.93
CA PRO A 46 -9.14 -9.08 -14.37
C PRO A 46 -8.07 -8.05 -14.76
N ALA A 47 -8.11 -7.50 -15.97
CA ALA A 47 -7.17 -6.46 -16.39
C ALA A 47 -7.30 -5.17 -15.56
N VAL A 48 -8.52 -4.73 -15.27
CA VAL A 48 -8.79 -3.57 -14.41
C VAL A 48 -8.34 -3.83 -12.98
N THR A 49 -8.59 -5.03 -12.44
CA THR A 49 -8.10 -5.40 -11.11
C THR A 49 -6.57 -5.34 -11.04
N VAL A 50 -5.87 -5.92 -12.01
CA VAL A 50 -4.40 -5.86 -12.07
C VAL A 50 -3.92 -4.42 -12.21
N GLY A 51 -4.53 -3.63 -13.09
CA GLY A 51 -4.22 -2.21 -13.26
C GLY A 51 -4.42 -1.41 -11.98
N ALA A 52 -5.51 -1.67 -11.25
CA ALA A 52 -5.80 -1.04 -9.97
C ALA A 52 -4.76 -1.40 -8.91
N LEU A 53 -4.36 -2.68 -8.82
CA LEU A 53 -3.32 -3.15 -7.89
C LEU A 53 -1.96 -2.49 -8.19
N ILE A 54 -1.55 -2.42 -9.46
CA ILE A 54 -0.30 -1.76 -9.87
C ILE A 54 -0.36 -0.26 -9.53
N THR A 55 -1.47 0.40 -9.83
CA THR A 55 -1.65 1.83 -9.53
C THR A 55 -1.62 2.08 -8.03
N PHE A 56 -2.28 1.23 -7.24
CA PHE A 56 -2.27 1.31 -5.78
C PHE A 56 -0.85 1.13 -5.22
N LEU A 57 -0.09 0.16 -5.74
CA LEU A 57 1.31 -0.06 -5.36
C LEU A 57 2.18 1.17 -5.67
N MET A 58 2.01 1.76 -6.84
CA MET A 58 2.71 3.00 -7.24
C MET A 58 2.35 4.17 -6.30
N LEU A 59 1.07 4.36 -6.00
CA LEU A 59 0.59 5.39 -5.08
C LEU A 59 1.13 5.20 -3.66
N SER A 60 1.27 3.94 -3.21
CA SER A 60 1.93 3.63 -1.94
C SER A 60 3.39 4.11 -1.90
N GLY A 61 4.15 3.87 -2.98
CA GLY A 61 5.51 4.40 -3.13
C GLY A 61 5.56 5.93 -3.11
N VAL A 62 4.60 6.59 -3.76
CA VAL A 62 4.45 8.06 -3.71
C VAL A 62 4.18 8.53 -2.28
N ALA A 63 3.30 7.85 -1.55
CA ALA A 63 2.98 8.20 -0.16
C ALA A 63 4.20 8.07 0.76
N VAL A 64 4.97 7.00 0.65
CA VAL A 64 6.23 6.80 1.41
C VAL A 64 7.25 7.89 1.07
N THR A 65 7.39 8.22 -0.21
CA THR A 65 8.31 9.27 -0.66
C THR A 65 7.88 10.65 -0.15
N ALA A 66 6.58 10.95 -0.17
CA ALA A 66 6.03 12.19 0.36
C ALA A 66 6.25 12.30 1.87
N LEU A 67 6.13 11.20 2.62
CA LEU A 67 6.47 11.15 4.04
C LEU A 67 7.96 11.45 4.26
N GLY A 68 8.85 10.86 3.46
CA GLY A 68 10.28 11.15 3.50
C GLY A 68 10.59 12.62 3.20
N ALA A 69 9.94 13.20 2.18
CA ALA A 69 10.09 14.61 1.84
C ALA A 69 9.59 15.54 2.95
N LEU A 70 8.48 15.20 3.60
CA LEU A 70 7.95 15.93 4.76
C LEU A 70 8.95 15.93 5.92
N LEU A 71 9.50 14.77 6.25
CA LEU A 71 10.51 14.65 7.31
C LEU A 71 11.78 15.43 6.97
N ALA A 72 12.24 15.37 5.72
CA ALA A 72 13.38 16.14 5.25
C ALA A 72 13.11 17.65 5.32
N ALA A 73 11.89 18.09 4.96
CA ALA A 73 11.49 19.49 5.08
C ALA A 73 11.44 19.96 6.53
N LEU A 74 10.93 19.14 7.45
CA LEU A 74 10.95 19.40 8.89
C LEU A 74 12.38 19.52 9.42
N LEU A 75 13.28 18.63 8.99
CA LEU A 75 14.69 18.69 9.36
C LEU A 75 15.36 19.96 8.82
N ALA A 76 15.12 20.30 7.55
CA ALA A 76 15.65 21.52 6.95
C ALA A 76 15.15 22.77 7.67
N LEU A 77 13.86 22.80 8.04
CA LEU A 77 13.27 23.87 8.83
C LEU A 77 13.91 23.98 10.21
N TYR A 78 14.11 22.85 10.91
CA TYR A 78 14.79 22.81 12.20
C TYR A 78 16.21 23.39 12.11
N LEU A 79 17.00 22.93 11.13
CA LEU A 79 18.35 23.43 10.93
C LEU A 79 18.35 24.93 10.60
N LEU A 80 17.41 25.39 9.79
CA LEU A 80 17.26 26.82 9.49
C LEU A 80 16.97 27.63 10.76
N LEU A 81 16.03 27.17 11.59
CA LEU A 81 15.66 27.85 12.84
C LEU A 81 16.85 27.93 13.81
N VAL A 82 17.56 26.82 14.00
CA VAL A 82 18.66 26.75 14.96
C VAL A 82 19.91 27.47 14.45
N GLU A 83 20.36 27.14 13.23
CA GLU A 83 21.66 27.60 12.73
C GLU A 83 21.60 29.02 12.17
N VAL A 84 20.50 29.39 11.50
CA VAL A 84 20.39 30.72 10.86
C VAL A 84 19.70 31.73 11.76
N PHE A 85 18.64 31.31 12.46
CA PHE A 85 17.87 32.22 13.32
C PHE A 85 18.25 32.14 14.81
N GLY A 86 19.06 31.15 15.23
CA GLY A 86 19.43 30.97 16.64
C GLY A 86 18.25 30.59 17.55
N VAL A 87 17.13 30.14 16.97
CA VAL A 87 15.91 29.79 17.70
C VAL A 87 15.96 28.31 18.07
N THR A 88 15.96 28.02 19.38
CA THR A 88 15.90 26.67 19.92
C THR A 88 14.47 26.29 20.32
N VAL A 89 14.03 25.10 19.89
CA VAL A 89 12.70 24.56 20.22
C VAL A 89 12.85 23.58 21.38
N GLU A 90 12.39 23.97 22.57
CA GLU A 90 12.33 23.09 23.74
C GLU A 90 11.01 22.33 23.80
N LEU A 91 11.06 21.03 23.53
CA LEU A 91 9.90 20.14 23.65
C LEU A 91 9.64 19.84 25.14
N HIS A 92 8.63 20.50 25.71
CA HIS A 92 8.15 20.19 27.04
C HIS A 92 7.18 19.00 26.96
N PRO A 93 7.36 17.93 27.77
CA PRO A 93 6.38 16.86 27.84
C PRO A 93 5.05 17.45 28.30
N LEU A 94 3.99 17.24 27.51
CA LEU A 94 2.66 17.73 27.84
C LEU A 94 2.18 17.04 29.12
N GLY A 95 2.18 17.77 30.23
CA GLY A 95 1.55 17.37 31.49
C GLY A 95 2.49 16.77 32.53
N VAL A 96 3.25 17.62 33.20
CA VAL A 96 3.55 17.43 34.63
C VAL A 96 3.32 18.80 35.28
N ARG A 97 2.21 18.92 36.02
CA ARG A 97 2.08 19.92 37.07
C ARG A 97 2.69 19.36 38.34
#